data_AF-A0A843HE09-F1
#
_entry.id   AF-A0A843HE09-F1
#
_cell.length_a   1.000
_cell.length_b   1.000
_cell.length_c   1.000
_cell.angle_alpha   90.00
_cell.angle_beta   90.00
_cell.angle_gamma   90.00
#
_symmetry.space_group_name_H-M   'P 1'
#
loop_
_entity.id
_entity.type
_entity.pdbx_description
1 polymer ?
#
loop_
_entity_poly.entity_id
_entity_poly.type
_entity_poly.pdbx_seq_one_letter_code
_entity_poly.pdbx_strand_id
1 'polypeptide(L)'
;MKNRKILISLLVVALLFSTLSLVSAFTAEEEKILNTKYDFYPSDFIFEYNGYNTTEYDGDTGLKGAYVNNTVDNYTYYVPVEYVRTFAWLTKKSFKLDENIDVKHSLFVENRAYDCILLGMFSKDGVEIPKLDVKSNSLTKEQRSYFDDYDTARDEYYQKQYEYELEDIEDNTRRASSTKDKDRGHYGFYYGTNGRGIMYTR
;
A
#
# COMPACT_ATOMS: atom_id res chain seq x y z
N MET A 1 8.28 -22.81 47.97
CA MET A 1 8.71 -21.71 47.07
C MET A 1 8.77 -22.11 45.59
N LYS A 2 9.26 -23.31 45.22
CA LYS A 2 9.38 -23.76 43.82
C LYS A 2 8.05 -23.77 43.05
N ASN A 3 6.97 -24.25 43.67
CA ASN A 3 5.64 -24.35 43.05
C ASN A 3 4.97 -22.99 42.78
N ARG A 4 5.25 -21.96 43.60
CA ARG A 4 4.75 -20.60 43.38
C ARG A 4 5.39 -19.94 42.15
N LYS A 5 6.68 -20.22 41.88
CA LYS A 5 7.37 -19.69 40.69
C LYS A 5 6.81 -20.29 39.40
N ILE A 6 6.50 -21.59 39.40
CA ILE A 6 5.87 -22.29 38.26
C ILE A 6 4.48 -21.73 37.99
N LEU A 7 3.68 -21.49 39.03
CA LEU A 7 2.35 -20.91 38.90
C LEU A 7 2.36 -19.50 38.31
N ILE A 8 3.31 -18.66 38.75
CA ILE A 8 3.50 -17.30 38.21
C ILE A 8 3.95 -17.37 36.75
N SER A 9 4.89 -18.26 36.40
CA SER A 9 5.31 -18.44 35.01
C SER A 9 4.16 -18.91 34.12
N LEU A 10 3.29 -19.81 34.59
CA LEU A 10 2.09 -20.24 33.85
C LEU A 10 1.10 -19.10 33.65
N LEU A 11 0.88 -18.26 34.67
CA LEU A 11 0.02 -17.07 34.58
C LEU A 11 0.56 -16.05 33.58
N VAL A 12 1.87 -15.80 33.56
CA VAL A 12 2.51 -14.88 32.62
C VAL A 12 2.42 -15.41 31.18
N VAL A 13 2.63 -16.71 30.96
CA VAL A 13 2.48 -17.33 29.64
C VAL A 13 1.02 -17.27 29.17
N ALA A 14 0.05 -17.55 30.03
CA ALA A 14 -1.37 -17.43 29.69
C ALA A 14 -1.77 -15.99 29.36
N LEU A 15 -1.22 -15.00 30.09
CA LEU A 15 -1.44 -13.58 29.82
C LEU A 15 -0.85 -13.19 28.45
N LEU A 16 0.36 -13.64 28.13
CA LEU A 16 1.01 -13.40 26.83
C LEU A 16 0.26 -14.06 25.66
N PHE A 17 -0.36 -15.23 25.87
CA PHE A 17 -1.23 -15.86 24.87
C PHE A 17 -2.54 -15.09 24.67
N SER A 18 -3.10 -14.48 25.72
CA SER A 18 -4.33 -13.68 25.62
C SER A 18 -4.13 -12.35 24.88
N THR A 19 -2.92 -11.80 24.84
CA THR A 19 -2.60 -10.57 24.09
C THR A 19 -2.29 -10.82 22.62
N LEU A 20 -2.00 -12.07 22.22
CA LEU A 20 -1.79 -12.47 20.82
C LEU A 20 -3.10 -12.50 20.01
N SER A 21 -4.27 -12.57 20.67
CA SER A 21 -5.59 -12.54 20.03
C SER A 21 -6.15 -11.12 19.76
N LEU A 22 -5.36 -10.07 19.97
CA LEU A 22 -5.72 -8.67 19.66
C LEU A 22 -5.21 -8.19 18.29
N VAL A 23 -4.91 -9.11 17.37
CA VAL A 23 -4.83 -8.74 15.95
C VAL A 23 -6.27 -8.61 15.48
N SER A 24 -6.70 -7.40 15.12
CA SER A 24 -8.00 -7.14 14.48
C SER A 24 -8.06 -7.90 13.15
N ALA A 25 -8.41 -9.18 13.20
CA ALA A 25 -8.67 -9.99 12.03
C ALA A 25 -9.99 -9.54 11.44
N PHE A 26 -9.99 -9.26 10.13
CA PHE A 26 -11.23 -9.10 9.38
C PHE A 26 -12.13 -10.31 9.62
N THR A 27 -13.43 -10.07 9.73
CA THR A 27 -14.42 -11.14 9.73
C THR A 27 -14.32 -11.95 8.44
N ALA A 28 -14.74 -13.22 8.46
CA ALA A 28 -14.73 -14.06 7.26
C ALA A 28 -15.55 -13.46 6.10
N GLU A 29 -16.57 -12.65 6.41
CA GLU A 29 -17.37 -11.93 5.44
C GLU A 29 -16.59 -10.75 4.82
N GLU A 30 -15.88 -9.98 5.63
CA GLU A 30 -15.00 -8.90 5.15
C GLU A 30 -13.84 -9.44 4.31
N GLU A 31 -13.21 -10.54 4.73
CA GLU A 31 -12.16 -11.20 3.96
C GLU A 31 -12.69 -11.72 2.62
N LYS A 32 -13.93 -12.23 2.59
CA LYS A 32 -14.59 -12.63 1.34
C LYS A 32 -14.79 -11.44 0.41
N ILE A 33 -15.25 -10.29 0.92
CA ILE A 33 -15.42 -9.07 0.10
C ILE A 33 -14.07 -8.64 -0.51
N LEU A 34 -13.03 -8.54 0.31
CA LEU A 34 -11.70 -8.10 -0.14
C LEU A 34 -11.06 -9.05 -1.18
N ASN A 35 -11.44 -10.32 -1.17
CA ASN A 35 -10.91 -11.33 -2.08
C ASN A 35 -11.77 -11.63 -3.30
N THR A 36 -13.01 -11.15 -3.33
CA THR A 36 -13.92 -11.35 -4.46
C THR A 36 -13.58 -10.39 -5.60
N LYS A 37 -13.68 -10.89 -6.84
CA LYS A 37 -13.57 -10.07 -8.05
C LYS A 37 -14.98 -9.67 -8.50
N TYR A 38 -15.13 -8.41 -8.88
CA TYR A 38 -16.39 -7.81 -9.30
C TYR A 38 -16.25 -7.26 -10.70
N ASP A 39 -17.30 -7.42 -11.51
CA ASP A 39 -17.37 -6.83 -12.84
C ASP A 39 -17.34 -5.30 -12.73
N PHE A 40 -16.42 -4.68 -13.47
CA PHE A 40 -16.21 -3.25 -13.48
C PHE A 40 -16.29 -2.71 -14.91
N TYR A 41 -17.29 -1.86 -15.12
CA TYR A 41 -17.49 -1.12 -16.34
C TYR A 41 -17.70 0.37 -15.98
N PRO A 42 -16.63 1.18 -16.02
CA PRO A 42 -16.69 2.56 -15.59
C PRO A 42 -17.44 3.41 -16.61
N SER A 43 -18.26 4.35 -16.11
CA SER A 43 -18.99 5.30 -16.95
C SER A 43 -18.29 6.65 -17.02
N ASP A 44 -18.27 7.37 -15.90
CA ASP A 44 -17.75 8.73 -15.80
C ASP A 44 -16.64 8.80 -14.73
N PHE A 45 -15.48 9.32 -15.14
CA PHE A 45 -14.38 9.63 -14.23
C PHE A 45 -14.45 11.09 -13.81
N ILE A 46 -14.48 11.32 -12.50
CA ILE A 46 -14.42 12.65 -11.89
C ILE A 46 -13.07 12.77 -11.20
N PHE A 47 -12.16 13.56 -11.76
CA PHE A 47 -10.78 13.64 -11.28
C PHE A 47 -10.63 14.66 -10.15
N GLU A 48 -9.91 14.28 -9.09
CA GLU A 48 -9.58 15.14 -7.96
C GLU A 48 -8.10 15.55 -8.01
N TYR A 49 -7.85 16.86 -7.99
CA TYR A 49 -6.50 17.43 -7.96
C TYR A 49 -6.26 18.19 -6.65
N ASN A 50 -4.99 18.37 -6.27
CA ASN A 50 -4.59 19.17 -5.14
C ASN A 50 -5.12 20.61 -5.26
N GLY A 51 -6.05 20.98 -4.37
CA GLY A 51 -6.60 22.34 -4.30
C GLY A 51 -7.83 22.60 -5.17
N TYR A 52 -8.36 21.60 -5.86
CA TYR A 52 -9.56 21.72 -6.71
C TYR A 52 -10.62 20.70 -6.30
N ASN A 53 -11.90 21.04 -6.53
CA ASN A 53 -13.01 20.16 -6.16
C ASN A 53 -13.19 19.02 -7.17
N THR A 54 -13.22 19.31 -8.49
CA THR A 54 -13.31 18.33 -9.59
C THR A 54 -12.91 18.99 -10.92
N THR A 55 -12.35 18.23 -11.89
CA THR A 55 -12.04 18.71 -13.26
C THR A 55 -11.97 17.55 -14.27
N GLU A 56 -11.78 17.86 -15.55
CA GLU A 56 -11.36 16.90 -16.59
C GLU A 56 -9.89 16.51 -16.43
N TYR A 57 -9.51 15.32 -16.90
CA TYR A 57 -8.13 14.87 -16.84
C TYR A 57 -7.23 15.64 -17.81
N ASP A 58 -6.33 16.44 -17.26
CA ASP A 58 -5.35 17.23 -18.01
C ASP A 58 -3.91 16.69 -17.86
N GLY A 59 -3.69 15.75 -16.94
CA GLY A 59 -2.38 15.20 -16.64
C GLY A 59 -2.30 14.57 -15.26
N ASP A 60 -1.09 14.13 -14.90
CA ASP A 60 -0.76 13.54 -13.61
C ASP A 60 -0.37 14.60 -12.56
N THR A 61 0.11 15.76 -13.00
CA THR A 61 0.60 16.80 -12.10
C THR A 61 -0.50 17.30 -11.16
N GLY A 62 -0.33 17.01 -9.86
CA GLY A 62 -1.28 17.39 -8.82
C GLY A 62 -2.50 16.48 -8.71
N LEU A 63 -2.60 15.41 -9.50
CA LEU A 63 -3.68 14.43 -9.43
C LEU A 63 -3.60 13.63 -8.11
N LYS A 64 -4.74 13.48 -7.43
CA LYS A 64 -4.88 12.64 -6.25
C LYS A 64 -5.53 11.29 -6.56
N GLY A 65 -6.50 11.28 -7.47
CA GLY A 65 -7.31 10.12 -7.80
C GLY A 65 -8.55 10.52 -8.59
N ALA A 66 -9.49 9.58 -8.74
CA ALA A 66 -10.75 9.83 -9.40
C ALA A 66 -11.91 9.13 -8.69
N TYR A 67 -13.10 9.71 -8.77
CA TYR A 67 -14.36 9.07 -8.42
C TYR A 67 -14.98 8.50 -9.68
N VAL A 68 -15.38 7.23 -9.65
CA VAL A 68 -15.81 6.50 -10.84
C VAL A 68 -17.05 5.68 -10.54
N ASN A 69 -18.12 5.95 -11.27
CA ASN A 69 -19.35 5.16 -11.17
C ASN A 69 -19.21 3.89 -12.02
N ASN A 70 -19.41 2.74 -11.38
CA ASN A 70 -19.50 1.45 -12.07
C ASN A 70 -20.94 1.20 -12.53
N THR A 71 -21.15 0.92 -13.81
CA THR A 71 -22.50 0.72 -14.36
C THR A 71 -23.09 -0.64 -14.00
N VAL A 72 -22.27 -1.59 -13.55
CA VAL A 72 -22.71 -2.97 -13.29
C VAL A 72 -23.42 -3.09 -11.93
N ASP A 73 -22.85 -2.51 -10.88
CA ASP A 73 -23.35 -2.57 -9.51
C ASP A 73 -23.90 -1.24 -8.99
N ASN A 74 -23.72 -0.14 -9.73
CA ASN A 74 -24.08 1.22 -9.37
C ASN A 74 -23.35 1.76 -8.12
N TYR A 75 -22.16 1.23 -7.82
CA TYR A 75 -21.30 1.78 -6.78
C TYR A 75 -20.32 2.81 -7.34
N THR A 76 -19.96 3.75 -6.47
CA THR A 76 -18.95 4.78 -6.72
C THR A 76 -17.61 4.33 -6.14
N TYR A 77 -16.63 4.14 -7.01
CA TYR A 77 -15.28 3.74 -6.64
C TYR A 77 -14.39 4.98 -6.52
N TYR A 78 -13.62 5.07 -5.43
CA TYR A 78 -12.41 5.89 -5.43
C TYR A 78 -11.29 5.10 -6.10
N VAL A 79 -10.73 5.66 -7.16
CA VAL A 79 -9.63 5.10 -7.93
C VAL A 79 -8.35 5.86 -7.57
N PRO A 80 -7.39 5.22 -6.88
CA PRO A 80 -6.09 5.81 -6.58
C PRO A 80 -5.33 6.23 -7.83
N VAL A 81 -4.44 7.23 -7.69
CA VAL A 81 -3.67 7.82 -8.79
C VAL A 81 -2.96 6.79 -9.67
N GLU A 82 -2.39 5.73 -9.09
CA GLU A 82 -1.67 4.70 -9.85
C GLU A 82 -2.60 3.90 -10.77
N TYR A 83 -3.85 3.70 -10.36
CA TYR A 83 -4.87 3.05 -11.18
C TYR A 83 -5.48 4.02 -12.19
N VAL A 84 -5.61 5.31 -11.86
CA VAL A 84 -5.99 6.33 -12.86
C VAL A 84 -4.97 6.36 -14.01
N ARG A 85 -3.68 6.33 -13.70
CA ARG A 85 -2.60 6.20 -14.71
C ARG A 85 -2.72 4.90 -15.50
N THR A 86 -3.03 3.78 -14.85
CA THR A 86 -3.29 2.52 -15.55
C THR A 86 -4.46 2.64 -16.52
N PHE A 87 -5.58 3.25 -16.12
CA PHE A 87 -6.70 3.51 -17.03
C PHE A 87 -6.30 4.42 -18.18
N ALA A 88 -5.57 5.50 -17.92
CA ALA A 88 -5.07 6.41 -18.94
C ALA A 88 -4.19 5.67 -19.96
N TRP A 89 -3.31 4.76 -19.50
CA TRP A 89 -2.48 3.94 -20.38
C TRP A 89 -3.30 2.93 -21.19
N LEU A 90 -4.13 2.12 -20.52
CA LEU A 90 -4.94 1.09 -21.16
C LEU A 90 -5.88 1.65 -22.23
N THR A 91 -6.49 2.81 -21.95
CA THR A 91 -7.53 3.41 -22.79
C THR A 91 -7.01 4.55 -23.66
N LYS A 92 -5.70 4.80 -23.69
CA LYS A 92 -5.06 5.92 -24.38
C LYS A 92 -5.70 7.27 -24.04
N LYS A 93 -5.91 7.51 -22.73
CA LYS A 93 -6.54 8.69 -22.11
C LYS A 93 -8.03 8.89 -22.42
N SER A 94 -8.70 7.93 -23.07
CA SER A 94 -10.15 8.04 -23.29
C SER A 94 -10.98 7.72 -22.05
N PHE A 95 -10.41 6.97 -21.10
CA PHE A 95 -11.08 6.45 -19.90
C PHE A 95 -12.32 5.60 -20.18
N LYS A 96 -12.46 5.13 -21.43
CA LYS A 96 -13.52 4.23 -21.86
C LYS A 96 -12.91 2.86 -22.11
N LEU A 97 -13.45 1.86 -21.44
CA LEU A 97 -13.06 0.48 -21.69
C LEU A 97 -13.90 -0.08 -22.85
N ASP A 98 -13.22 -0.76 -23.79
CA ASP A 98 -13.89 -1.50 -24.86
C ASP A 98 -14.66 -2.71 -24.31
N GLU A 99 -14.15 -3.32 -23.24
CA GLU A 99 -14.73 -4.46 -22.54
C GLU A 99 -14.68 -4.23 -21.03
N ASN A 100 -15.59 -4.86 -20.27
CA ASN A 100 -15.50 -4.81 -18.82
C ASN A 100 -14.25 -5.53 -18.31
N ILE A 101 -13.75 -5.09 -17.16
CA ILE A 101 -12.66 -5.76 -16.44
C ILE A 101 -13.17 -6.27 -15.10
N ASP A 102 -12.33 -7.01 -14.40
CA ASP A 102 -12.61 -7.42 -13.03
C ASP A 102 -11.83 -6.53 -12.06
N VAL A 103 -12.44 -6.15 -10.94
CA VAL A 103 -11.77 -5.38 -9.89
C VAL A 103 -11.95 -6.01 -8.52
N LYS A 104 -11.00 -5.73 -7.63
CA LYS A 104 -11.16 -5.89 -6.19
C LYS A 104 -11.35 -4.52 -5.56
N HIS A 105 -12.16 -4.45 -4.51
CA HIS A 105 -12.35 -3.20 -3.77
C HIS A 105 -12.28 -3.40 -2.26
N SER A 106 -12.08 -2.29 -1.55
CA SER A 106 -12.13 -2.26 -0.09
C SER A 106 -13.52 -2.59 0.43
N LEU A 107 -13.63 -2.78 1.75
CA LEU A 107 -14.92 -2.67 2.42
C LEU A 107 -15.58 -1.33 2.12
N PHE A 108 -16.91 -1.32 2.20
CA PHE A 108 -17.69 -0.11 1.99
C PHE A 108 -17.38 0.93 3.07
N VAL A 109 -17.26 2.19 2.65
CA VAL A 109 -16.91 3.31 3.51
C VAL A 109 -18.11 4.23 3.65
N GLU A 110 -18.68 4.31 4.85
CA GLU A 110 -19.78 5.22 5.13
C GLU A 110 -19.31 6.68 5.22
N ASN A 111 -20.21 7.62 4.89
CA ASN A 111 -19.99 9.06 5.00
C ASN A 111 -18.84 9.61 4.14
N ARG A 112 -18.60 8.99 2.98
CA ARG A 112 -17.66 9.48 1.96
C ARG A 112 -18.39 9.73 0.64
N ALA A 113 -17.73 10.43 -0.28
CA ALA A 113 -18.23 10.66 -1.64
C ALA A 113 -18.10 9.42 -2.54
N TYR A 114 -17.55 8.33 -2.03
CA TYR A 114 -17.37 7.05 -2.70
C TYR A 114 -17.81 5.93 -1.76
N ASP A 115 -18.24 4.82 -2.34
CA ASP A 115 -18.69 3.64 -1.63
C ASP A 115 -17.51 2.75 -1.25
N CYS A 116 -16.53 2.57 -2.14
CA CYS A 116 -15.36 1.71 -1.89
C CYS A 116 -14.11 2.21 -2.62
N ILE A 117 -12.94 1.69 -2.26
CA ILE A 117 -11.65 2.02 -2.88
C ILE A 117 -11.26 0.88 -3.81
N LEU A 118 -10.85 1.18 -5.04
CA LEU A 118 -10.29 0.19 -5.96
C LEU A 118 -8.94 -0.32 -5.43
N LEU A 119 -8.82 -1.62 -5.23
CA LEU A 119 -7.63 -2.29 -4.68
C LEU A 119 -6.87 -3.12 -5.71
N GLY A 120 -7.50 -3.48 -6.83
CA GLY A 120 -6.87 -4.29 -7.87
C GLY A 120 -7.69 -4.32 -9.14
N MET A 121 -7.01 -4.47 -10.27
CA MET A 121 -7.60 -4.58 -11.61
C MET A 121 -7.13 -5.89 -12.24
N PHE A 122 -8.02 -6.59 -12.94
CA PHE A 122 -7.73 -7.86 -13.58
C PHE A 122 -8.41 -7.90 -14.95
N SER A 123 -7.74 -8.46 -15.96
CA SER A 123 -8.39 -8.78 -17.22
C SER A 123 -9.45 -9.87 -17.00
N LYS A 124 -10.33 -10.08 -17.99
CA LYS A 124 -11.32 -11.17 -17.95
C LYS A 124 -10.73 -12.57 -17.89
N ASP A 125 -9.51 -12.74 -18.40
CA ASP A 125 -8.75 -13.98 -18.26
C ASP A 125 -8.17 -14.18 -16.84
N GLY A 126 -8.41 -13.22 -15.95
CA GLY A 126 -8.02 -13.25 -14.54
C GLY A 126 -6.60 -12.74 -14.25
N VAL A 127 -5.87 -12.31 -15.28
CA VAL A 127 -4.49 -11.76 -15.17
C VAL A 127 -4.56 -10.39 -14.51
N GLU A 128 -3.74 -10.18 -13.48
CA GLU A 128 -3.65 -8.89 -12.81
C GLU A 128 -3.07 -7.82 -13.75
N ILE A 129 -3.77 -6.70 -13.84
CA ILE A 129 -3.31 -5.53 -14.57
C ILE A 129 -2.52 -4.67 -13.58
N PRO A 130 -1.21 -4.47 -13.80
CA PRO A 130 -0.38 -3.76 -12.84
C PRO A 130 -0.77 -2.29 -12.75
N LYS A 131 -0.77 -1.77 -11.53
CA LYS A 131 -0.87 -0.33 -11.30
C LYS A 131 0.38 0.38 -11.83
N LEU A 132 0.22 1.54 -12.45
CA LEU A 132 1.35 2.35 -12.89
C LEU A 132 1.85 3.22 -11.73
N ASP A 133 2.82 2.67 -11.00
CA ASP A 133 3.46 3.30 -9.86
C ASP A 133 4.88 3.76 -10.24
N VAL A 134 5.25 5.00 -9.88
CA VAL A 134 6.59 5.56 -10.10
C VAL A 134 7.70 4.68 -9.49
N LYS A 135 7.35 3.93 -8.43
CA LYS A 135 8.23 3.01 -7.72
C LYS A 135 8.52 1.72 -8.48
N SER A 136 7.78 1.45 -9.55
CA SER A 136 7.94 0.22 -10.32
C SER A 136 9.19 0.26 -11.20
N ASN A 137 10.08 -0.72 -10.98
CA ASN A 137 11.32 -0.86 -11.75
C ASN A 137 11.10 -1.44 -13.16
N SER A 138 9.91 -1.95 -13.46
CA SER A 138 9.59 -2.67 -14.71
C SER A 138 8.75 -1.86 -15.70
N LEU A 139 8.55 -0.55 -15.48
CA LEU A 139 7.77 0.29 -16.39
C LEU A 139 8.43 0.43 -17.76
N THR A 140 7.64 0.20 -18.82
CA THR A 140 8.04 0.46 -20.20
C THR A 140 8.12 1.96 -20.49
N LYS A 141 8.78 2.35 -21.60
CA LYS A 141 8.84 3.76 -22.02
C LYS A 141 7.44 4.36 -22.27
N GLU A 142 6.54 3.56 -22.83
CA GLU A 142 5.16 3.98 -23.07
C GLU A 142 4.43 4.22 -21.75
N GLN A 143 4.54 3.32 -20.78
CA GLN A 143 3.92 3.49 -19.46
C GLN A 143 4.47 4.72 -18.71
N ARG A 144 5.77 4.99 -18.83
CA ARG A 144 6.39 6.19 -18.25
C ARG A 144 5.85 7.49 -18.86
N SER A 145 5.40 7.47 -20.12
CA SER A 145 4.87 8.67 -20.78
C SER A 145 3.54 9.18 -20.21
N TYR A 146 2.91 8.41 -19.31
CA TYR A 146 1.69 8.81 -18.59
C TYR A 146 1.99 9.51 -17.26
N PHE A 147 3.26 9.70 -16.92
CA PHE A 147 3.71 10.55 -15.84
C PHE A 147 4.28 11.82 -16.47
N ASP A 148 3.74 12.99 -16.10
CA ASP A 148 4.16 14.25 -16.72
C ASP A 148 5.63 14.58 -16.39
N ASP A 149 6.05 14.36 -15.14
CA ASP A 149 7.41 14.62 -14.64
C ASP A 149 8.09 13.35 -14.09
N TYR A 150 8.07 12.25 -14.87
CA TYR A 150 8.54 10.93 -14.42
C TYR A 150 9.94 10.94 -13.77
N ASP A 151 10.94 11.54 -14.43
CA ASP A 151 12.32 11.49 -13.96
C ASP A 151 12.49 12.25 -12.63
N THR A 152 11.88 13.42 -12.51
CA THR A 152 11.85 14.19 -11.26
C THR A 152 11.17 13.39 -10.15
N ALA A 153 9.96 12.87 -10.40
CA ALA A 153 9.20 12.12 -9.40
C ALA A 153 9.93 10.83 -8.95
N ARG A 154 10.64 10.17 -9.88
CA ARG A 154 11.44 8.98 -9.59
C ARG A 154 12.65 9.34 -8.73
N ASP A 155 13.35 10.42 -9.05
CA ASP A 155 14.53 10.84 -8.31
C ASP A 155 14.14 11.30 -6.89
N GLU A 156 13.04 12.04 -6.73
CA GLU A 156 12.45 12.40 -5.43
C GLU A 156 12.08 11.17 -4.60
N TYR A 157 11.48 10.15 -5.23
CA TYR A 157 11.18 8.89 -4.56
C TYR A 157 12.43 8.23 -3.99
N TYR A 158 13.51 8.12 -4.78
CA TYR A 158 14.75 7.50 -4.32
C TYR A 158 15.45 8.32 -3.23
N GLN A 159 15.45 9.65 -3.34
CA GLN A 159 15.97 10.52 -2.29
C GLN A 159 15.24 10.31 -0.96
N LYS A 160 13.90 10.28 -1.01
CA LYS A 160 13.08 10.05 0.18
C LYS A 160 13.31 8.67 0.80
N GLN A 161 13.51 7.63 0.00
CA GLN A 161 13.90 6.31 0.53
C GLN A 161 15.23 6.36 1.25
N TYR A 162 16.22 7.03 0.66
CA TYR A 162 17.54 7.19 1.27
C TYR A 162 17.49 7.98 2.59
N GLU A 163 16.68 9.04 2.65
CA GLU A 163 16.45 9.81 3.88
C GLU A 163 15.85 8.96 5.00
N TYR A 164 14.86 8.12 4.70
CA TYR A 164 14.28 7.21 5.70
C TYR A 164 15.28 6.15 6.17
N GLU A 165 16.07 5.59 5.25
CA GLU A 165 17.13 4.65 5.62
C GLU A 165 18.17 5.32 6.54
N LEU A 166 18.54 6.57 6.28
CA LEU A 166 19.43 7.34 7.14
C LEU A 166 18.80 7.65 8.50
N GLU A 167 17.53 8.06 8.55
CA GLU A 167 16.81 8.32 9.80
C GLU A 167 16.76 7.05 10.67
N ASP A 168 16.43 5.90 10.08
CA ASP A 168 16.43 4.61 10.78
C ASP A 168 17.82 4.22 11.30
N ILE A 169 18.89 4.50 10.53
CA ILE A 169 20.27 4.26 10.96
C ILE A 169 20.65 5.19 12.13
N GLU A 170 20.32 6.48 12.04
CA GLU A 170 20.59 7.45 13.09
C GLU A 170 19.86 7.11 14.39
N ASP A 171 18.58 6.73 14.31
CA ASP A 171 17.77 6.33 15.46
C ASP A 171 18.31 5.06 16.12
N ASN A 172 18.73 4.07 15.33
CA ASN A 172 19.36 2.85 15.84
C ASN A 172 20.72 3.14 16.48
N THR A 173 21.53 4.01 15.89
CA THR A 173 22.86 4.40 16.44
C THR A 173 22.72 5.19 17.72
N ARG A 174 21.72 6.08 17.82
CA ARG A 174 21.38 6.81 19.05
C ARG A 174 20.87 5.88 20.15
N ARG A 175 20.06 4.88 19.83
CA ARG A 175 19.62 3.85 20.80
C ARG A 175 20.79 2.98 21.27
N ALA A 176 21.67 2.54 20.36
CA ALA A 176 22.86 1.75 20.69
C ALA A 176 23.85 2.53 21.59
N SER A 177 24.04 3.82 21.34
CA SER A 177 24.93 4.68 22.13
C SER A 177 24.34 5.16 23.47
N SER A 178 23.01 5.06 23.65
CA SER A 178 22.34 5.41 24.92
C SER A 178 22.43 4.33 26.01
N THR A 179 22.92 3.13 25.68
CA THR A 179 23.06 2.04 26.65
C THR A 179 24.48 2.06 27.24
N LYS A 180 24.76 3.03 28.11
CA LYS A 180 25.82 2.88 29.11
C LYS A 180 25.39 1.81 30.10
N ASP A 181 25.61 0.54 29.79
CA ASP A 181 25.76 -0.46 30.84
C ASP A 181 26.73 -1.58 30.45
N LYS A 182 27.51 -1.95 31.46
CA LYS A 182 28.83 -2.59 31.42
C LYS A 182 28.83 -4.04 30.89
N ASP A 183 29.94 -4.39 30.23
CA ASP A 183 30.50 -5.74 30.10
C ASP A 183 29.53 -6.88 29.80
N ARG A 184 29.27 -7.14 28.50
CA ARG A 184 29.05 -8.48 27.93
C ARG A 184 28.96 -8.37 26.41
N GLY A 185 29.68 -9.25 25.70
CA GLY A 185 29.79 -9.26 24.23
C GLY A 185 28.47 -8.98 23.51
N HIS A 186 28.53 -8.03 22.57
CA HIS A 186 27.36 -7.48 21.92
C HIS A 186 26.95 -8.36 20.73
N TYR A 187 25.73 -8.87 20.77
CA TYR A 187 25.04 -9.41 19.60
C TYR A 187 24.21 -8.28 18.99
N GLY A 188 24.67 -7.77 17.84
CA GLY A 188 23.90 -6.82 17.04
C GLY A 188 23.12 -7.56 15.96
N PHE A 189 21.82 -7.26 15.82
CA PHE A 189 21.05 -7.69 14.65
C PHE A 189 21.07 -6.55 13.62
N TYR A 190 21.40 -6.85 12.37
CA TYR A 190 21.28 -5.88 11.29
C TYR A 190 20.34 -6.39 10.20
N TYR A 191 19.65 -5.44 9.58
CA TYR A 191 18.77 -5.66 8.44
C TYR A 191 19.24 -4.73 7.30
N GLY A 192 19.47 -5.30 6.12
CA GLY A 192 19.86 -4.55 4.93
C GLY A 192 19.47 -5.27 3.65
N THR A 193 19.69 -4.63 2.52
CA THR A 193 19.31 -5.07 1.17
C THR A 193 19.86 -6.44 0.75
N ASN A 194 20.87 -6.97 1.46
CA ASN A 194 21.46 -8.30 1.22
C ASN A 194 21.09 -9.36 2.29
N GLY A 195 20.06 -9.11 3.11
CA GLY A 195 19.52 -10.06 4.09
C GLY A 195 19.77 -9.69 5.56
N ARG A 196 19.36 -10.60 6.46
CA ARG A 196 19.45 -10.44 7.93
C ARG A 196 20.63 -11.21 8.51
N GLY A 197 21.38 -10.60 9.41
CA GLY A 197 22.54 -11.22 10.05
C GLY A 197 22.73 -10.81 11.51
N ILE A 198 23.43 -11.66 12.27
CA ILE A 198 23.86 -11.36 13.63
C ILE A 198 25.34 -11.04 13.58
N MET A 199 25.72 -9.83 13.99
CA MET A 199 27.11 -9.41 14.11
C MET A 199 27.55 -9.56 15.57
N TYR A 200 28.60 -10.34 15.78
CA TYR A 200 29.26 -10.47 17.07
C TYR A 200 30.54 -9.64 17.07
N THR A 201 30.60 -8.63 17.93
CA THR A 201 31.81 -7.84 18.15
C THR A 201 32.32 -8.06 19.57
N ARG A 202 33.61 -8.41 19.66
CA ARG A 202 34.33 -8.64 20.91
C ARG A 202 35.12 -7.39 21.31
#